data_AF-A0A2M7ADL9-F1
#
_entry.id   AF-A0A2M7ADL9-F1
#
_cell.length_a   1.000
_cell.length_b   1.000
_cell.length_c   1.000
_cell.angle_alpha   90.00
_cell.angle_beta   90.00
_cell.angle_gamma   90.00
#
_symmetry.space_group_name_H-M   'P 1'
#
loop_
_entity.id
_entity.type
_entity.pdbx_description
1 polymer ?
#
loop_
_entity_poly.entity_id
_entity_poly.type
_entity_poly.pdbx_seq_one_letter_code
_entity_poly.pdbx_strand_id
1 'polypeptide(L)' 'MLALARQALQDGNTSELRRAAHTLKSNAASFGLRALSSAARELEHVAAQGIIEGSDELLRQMEARYEEAKKPLEAARGEI' A
#
# COMPACT_ATOMS: atom_id res chain seq x y z
N MET A 1 1.32 -3.69 -6.95
CA MET A 1 0.19 -3.60 -6.00
C MET A 1 -0.23 -2.16 -5.70
N LEU A 2 0.67 -1.22 -5.38
CA LEU A 2 0.28 0.20 -5.18
C LEU A 2 -0.43 0.79 -6.41
N ALA A 3 0.11 0.58 -7.62
CA ALA A 3 -0.56 1.00 -8.85
C ALA A 3 -1.95 0.37 -9.06
N LEU A 4 -2.13 -0.90 -8.66
CA LEU A 4 -3.44 -1.57 -8.73
C LEU A 4 -4.43 -0.99 -7.70
N ALA A 5 -3.96 -0.66 -6.49
CA ALA A 5 -4.78 0.03 -5.49
C ALA A 5 -5.18 1.43 -5.97
N ARG A 6 -4.27 2.17 -6.62
CA ARG A 6 -4.54 3.48 -7.24
C ARG A 6 -5.62 3.37 -8.31
N GLN A 7 -5.48 2.40 -9.22
CA GLN A 7 -6.47 2.16 -10.28
C GLN A 7 -7.83 1.76 -9.70
N ALA A 8 -7.86 0.82 -8.75
CA ALA A 8 -9.09 0.38 -8.11
C ALA A 8 -9.81 1.52 -7.37
N LEU A 9 -9.06 2.45 -6.77
CA LEU A 9 -9.60 3.66 -6.17
C LEU A 9 -10.26 4.57 -7.23
N GLN A 10 -9.60 4.80 -8.36
CA GLN A 10 -10.12 5.61 -9.47
C GLN A 10 -11.38 5.01 -10.10
N ASP A 11 -11.43 3.68 -10.19
CA ASP A 11 -12.57 2.94 -10.74
C ASP A 11 -13.72 2.76 -9.74
N GLY A 12 -13.54 3.22 -8.49
CA GLY A 12 -14.49 3.00 -7.40
C GLY A 12 -14.65 1.51 -7.01
N ASN A 13 -13.71 0.66 -7.42
CA ASN A 13 -13.76 -0.78 -7.20
C ASN A 13 -13.19 -1.15 -5.83
N THR A 14 -14.03 -1.04 -4.80
CA THR A 14 -13.68 -1.34 -3.40
C THR A 14 -13.21 -2.78 -3.18
N SER A 15 -13.71 -3.74 -3.96
CA SER A 15 -13.29 -5.14 -3.87
C SER A 15 -11.84 -5.33 -4.34
N GLU A 16 -11.47 -4.72 -5.45
CA GLU A 16 -10.10 -4.79 -5.96
C GLU A 16 -9.15 -3.95 -5.10
N LEU A 17 -9.61 -2.80 -4.58
CA LEU A 17 -8.86 -1.99 -3.62
C LEU A 17 -8.52 -2.80 -2.36
N ARG A 18 -9.51 -3.51 -1.80
CA ARG A 18 -9.32 -4.41 -0.65
C ARG A 18 -8.29 -5.50 -0.94
N ARG A 19 -8.37 -6.16 -2.11
CA ARG A 19 -7.42 -7.22 -2.49
C ARG A 19 -6.01 -6.67 -2.64
N ALA A 20 -5.85 -5.53 -3.29
CA ALA A 20 -4.54 -4.89 -3.46
C ALA A 20 -3.93 -4.51 -2.09
N ALA A 21 -4.75 -3.94 -1.19
CA ALA A 21 -4.37 -3.60 0.18
C ALA A 21 -3.98 -4.84 1.01
N HIS A 22 -4.74 -5.94 0.90
CA HIS A 22 -4.45 -7.21 1.57
C HIS A 22 -3.07 -7.75 1.20
N THR A 23 -2.74 -7.81 -0.09
CA THR A 23 -1.43 -8.28 -0.54
C THR A 23 -0.31 -7.32 -0.13
N LEU A 24 -0.54 -6.00 -0.21
CA LEU A 24 0.43 -5.00 0.27
C LEU A 24 0.75 -5.18 1.75
N LYS A 25 -0.27 -5.37 2.59
CA LYS A 25 -0.12 -5.60 4.03
C LYS A 25 0.79 -6.78 4.31
N SER A 26 0.54 -7.93 3.66
CA SER A 26 1.32 -9.15 3.88
C SER A 26 2.76 -8.98 3.38
N ASN A 27 2.96 -8.45 2.18
CA ASN A 27 4.30 -8.24 1.64
C ASN A 27 5.10 -7.26 2.52
N ALA A 28 4.49 -6.14 2.90
CA ALA A 28 5.12 -5.16 3.78
C ALA A 28 5.51 -5.76 5.14
N ALA A 29 4.67 -6.62 5.72
CA ALA A 29 4.99 -7.33 6.95
C ALA A 29 6.19 -8.28 6.77
N SER A 30 6.22 -9.05 5.68
CA SER A 30 7.33 -9.97 5.37
C SER A 30 8.68 -9.26 5.22
N PHE A 31 8.70 -8.03 4.70
CA PHE A 31 9.91 -7.21 4.56
C PHE A 31 10.18 -6.29 5.76
N GLY A 32 9.43 -6.42 6.85
CA GLY A 32 9.62 -5.60 8.06
C GLY A 32 9.19 -4.13 7.91
N LEU A 33 8.48 -3.78 6.84
CA LEU A 33 7.95 -2.44 6.56
C LEU A 33 6.69 -2.16 7.39
N ARG A 34 6.85 -2.09 8.72
CA ARG A 34 5.73 -2.02 9.68
C ARG A 34 4.78 -0.86 9.41
N ALA A 35 5.30 0.33 9.11
CA ALA A 35 4.48 1.50 8.81
C ALA A 35 3.63 1.32 7.54
N LEU A 36 4.22 0.74 6.48
CA LEU A 36 3.51 0.43 5.24
C LEU A 36 2.46 -0.67 5.46
N SER A 37 2.78 -1.69 6.26
CA SER A 37 1.84 -2.76 6.61
C SER A 37 0.63 -2.24 7.39
N SER A 38 0.85 -1.31 8.34
CA SER A 38 -0.22 -0.66 9.10
C SER A 38 -1.15 0.16 8.20
N ALA A 39 -0.58 0.99 7.31
CA ALA A 39 -1.37 1.79 6.39
C ALA A 39 -2.15 0.92 5.38
N ALA A 40 -1.54 -0.17 4.90
CA ALA A 40 -2.23 -1.14 4.03
C ALA A 40 -3.38 -1.85 4.75
N ARG A 41 -3.26 -2.12 6.06
CA ARG A 41 -4.34 -2.69 6.87
C ARG A 41 -5.51 -1.71 7.03
N GLU A 42 -5.22 -0.44 7.21
CA GLU A 42 -6.24 0.61 7.29
C GLU A 42 -6.99 0.74 5.95
N LEU A 43 -6.26 0.77 4.84
CA LEU A 43 -6.84 0.77 3.49
C LEU A 43 -7.71 -0.48 3.23
N GLU A 44 -7.25 -1.66 3.65
CA GLU A 44 -8.02 -2.91 3.55
C GLU A 44 -9.33 -2.82 4.34
N HIS A 45 -9.30 -2.23 5.54
CA HIS A 45 -10.46 -2.07 6.40
C HIS A 45 -11.51 -1.14 5.79
N VAL A 46 -11.11 0.07 5.39
CA VAL A 46 -12.05 1.05 4.81
C VAL A 46 -12.61 0.56 3.48
N ALA A 47 -11.79 -0.09 2.64
CA ALA A 47 -12.26 -0.70 1.39
C ALA A 47 -13.25 -1.85 1.64
N ALA A 48 -13.08 -2.64 2.71
CA ALA A 48 -14.03 -3.69 3.09
C ALA A 48 -15.39 -3.11 3.55
N GLN A 49 -15.40 -1.89 4.08
CA GLN A 49 -16.62 -1.16 4.44
C GLN A 49 -17.26 -0.42 3.26
N GLY A 50 -16.64 -0.49 2.07
CA GLY A 50 -17.10 0.26 0.89
C GLY A 50 -16.77 1.76 0.95
N ILE A 51 -15.90 2.18 1.87
CA ILE A 51 -15.51 3.57 2.06
C ILE A 51 -14.34 3.88 1.13
N ILE A 52 -14.54 4.88 0.28
CA ILE A 52 -13.58 5.33 -0.73
C ILE A 52 -13.02 6.72 -0.37
N GLU A 53 -13.81 7.53 0.34
CA GLU A 53 -13.39 8.83 0.86
C GLU A 53 -12.17 8.71 1.78
N GLY A 54 -11.22 9.62 1.61
CA GLY A 54 -9.95 9.60 2.35
C GLY A 54 -8.94 8.53 1.89
N SER A 55 -9.33 7.58 1.04
CA SER A 55 -8.42 6.55 0.54
C SER A 55 -7.29 7.11 -0.35
N ASP A 56 -7.49 8.26 -1.01
CA ASP A 56 -6.43 8.91 -1.81
C ASP A 56 -5.25 9.34 -0.95
N GLU A 57 -5.52 9.93 0.21
CA GLU A 57 -4.51 10.39 1.15
C GLU A 57 -3.77 9.21 1.79
N LEU A 58 -4.51 8.16 2.18
CA LEU A 58 -3.92 6.89 2.63
C LEU A 58 -2.98 6.29 1.58
N LEU A 59 -3.40 6.26 0.31
CA LEU A 59 -2.58 5.76 -0.80
C LEU A 59 -1.32 6.60 -1.02
N ARG A 60 -1.41 7.93 -0.99
CA ARG A 60 -0.24 8.81 -1.11
C ARG A 60 0.77 8.56 0.00
N GLN A 61 0.32 8.41 1.24
CA GLN A 61 1.21 8.09 2.35
C GLN A 61 1.86 6.71 2.21
N MET A 62 1.13 5.73 1.68
CA MET A 62 1.67 4.40 1.39
C MET A 62 2.75 4.45 0.30
N GLU A 63 2.53 5.22 -0.76
CA GLU A 63 3.51 5.44 -1.85
C GLU A 63 4.79 6.10 -1.32
N ALA A 64 4.67 7.15 -0.50
CA ALA A 64 5.81 7.82 0.12
C ALA A 64 6.64 6.85 0.99
N ARG A 65 5.98 6.06 1.85
CA ARG A 65 6.65 5.07 2.72
C ARG A 65 7.32 3.96 1.91
N TYR A 66 6.73 3.56 0.79
CA TYR A 66 7.32 2.57 -0.10
C TYR A 66 8.60 3.11 -0.77
N GLU A 67 8.59 4.35 -1.26
CA GLU A 67 9.78 4.99 -1.83
C GLU A 67 10.88 5.20 -0.78
N GLU A 68 10.53 5.58 0.46
CA GLU A 68 11.48 5.64 1.57
C GLU A 68 12.13 4.28 1.86
N ALA A 69 11.34 3.20 1.85
CA ALA A 69 11.81 1.85 2.07
C ALA A 69 12.68 1.31 0.92
N LYS A 70 12.48 1.83 -0.31
CA LYS A 70 13.22 1.42 -1.50
C LYS A 70 14.66 1.94 -1.50
N LYS A 71 14.89 3.16 -1.00
CA LYS A 71 16.22 3.80 -0.93
C LYS A 71 17.31 2.92 -0.29
N PRO A 72 17.15 2.38 0.92
CA PRO A 72 18.17 1.51 1.52
C PRO A 72 18.33 0.18 0.78
N LEU A 73 17.27 -0.34 0.14
CA LEU A 73 17.33 -1.58 -0.63
C LEU A 73 18.12 -1.41 -1.93
N GLU A 74 17.99 -0.26 -2.60
CA GLU A 74 18.79 0.08 -3.78
C GLU A 74 20.25 0.36 -3.43
N ALA A 75 20.52 1.01 -2.29
CA ALA A 75 21.87 1.20 -1.78
C ALA A 75 22.56 -0.16 -1.54
N ALA A 76 21.90 -1.09 -0.84
CA ALA A 76 22.44 -2.42 -0.55
C ALA A 76 22.66 -3.29 -1.81
N ARG A 77 21.98 -3.00 -2.93
CA ARG A 77 22.16 -3.70 -4.22
C ARG A 77 23.32 -3.13 -5.05
N GLY A 78 23.73 -1.89 -4.79
CA GLY A 78 24.84 -1.22 -5.47
C GLY A 78 26.22 -1.49 -4.87
N GLU A 79 26.29 -2.20 -3.74
CA GLU A 79 27.54 -2.56 -3.04
C GLU A 79 28.10 -3.95 -3.46
N ILE A 80 27.93 -4.34 -4.73
CA ILE A 80 28.50 -5.58 -5.30
C ILE A 80 29.51 -5.25 -6.40
#